data_AF-A0A972CBA8-F1
#
_entry.id   AF-A0A972CBA8-F1
#
_cell.length_a   1.000
_cell.length_b   1.000
_cell.length_c   1.000
_cell.angle_alpha   90.00
_cell.angle_beta   90.00
_cell.angle_gamma   90.00
#
_symmetry.space_group_name_H-M   'P 1'
#
loop_
_entity.id
_entity.type
_entity.pdbx_description
1 polymer ?
#
loop_
_entity_poly.entity_id
_entity_poly.type
_entity_poly.pdbx_seq_one_letter_code
_entity_poly.pdbx_strand_id
1 'polypeptide(L)'
;MAKKIVKILLKYPIKIANGIYVNSFYRKNLKRDKYEIDNIIDSSDRILVFSPHVDDETIGLGGTLLKGKKLGSKMALVYMTDGRGSTS
;
A
#
# COMPACT_ATOMS: atom_id res chain seq x y z
N MET A 1 -11.05 16.88 -29.35
CA MET A 1 -10.88 15.70 -30.24
C MET A 1 -9.47 15.12 -30.18
N ALA A 2 -8.42 15.93 -30.41
CA ALA A 2 -7.01 15.51 -30.36
C ALA A 2 -6.60 14.78 -29.05
N LYS A 3 -6.98 15.30 -27.88
CA LYS A 3 -6.69 14.67 -26.58
C LYS A 3 -7.17 13.22 -26.47
N LYS A 4 -8.31 12.89 -27.10
CA LYS A 4 -8.91 11.54 -27.08
C LYS A 4 -8.12 10.59 -27.98
N ILE A 5 -7.69 11.07 -29.15
CA ILE A 5 -6.87 10.32 -30.11
C ILE A 5 -5.48 10.02 -29.52
N VAL A 6 -4.82 11.04 -28.97
CA VAL A 6 -3.53 10.91 -28.29
C VAL A 6 -3.62 9.91 -27.13
N LYS A 7 -4.68 9.99 -26.31
CA LYS A 7 -4.90 9.05 -25.21
C LYS A 7 -5.01 7.60 -25.71
N ILE A 8 -5.71 7.34 -26.82
CA ILE A 8 -5.86 5.99 -27.36
C ILE A 8 -4.53 5.48 -27.92
N LEU A 9 -3.82 6.31 -28.69
CA LEU A 9 -2.52 5.97 -29.28
C LEU A 9 -1.47 5.67 -28.21
N LEU A 10 -1.42 6.44 -27.13
CA LEU A 10 -0.41 6.27 -26.08
C LEU A 10 -0.78 5.23 -25.02
N LYS A 11 -2.07 4.98 -24.77
CA LYS A 11 -2.52 4.11 -23.65
C LYS A 11 -1.94 2.70 -23.75
N TYR A 12 -2.04 2.05 -24.91
CA TYR A 12 -1.63 0.65 -25.04
C TYR A 12 -0.10 0.47 -25.07
N PRO A 13 0.68 1.26 -25.83
CA PRO A 13 2.13 1.19 -25.77
C PRO A 13 2.69 1.45 -24.37
N ILE A 14 2.18 2.47 -23.67
CA ILE A 14 2.63 2.78 -22.30
C ILE A 14 2.26 1.65 -21.34
N LYS A 15 1.05 1.06 -21.46
CA LYS A 15 0.65 -0.07 -20.62
C LYS A 15 1.58 -1.28 -20.79
N ILE A 16 1.97 -1.58 -22.04
CA ILE A 16 2.91 -2.66 -22.34
C ILE A 16 4.30 -2.36 -21.77
N ALA A 17 4.83 -1.15 -22.02
CA ALA A 17 6.12 -0.73 -21.50
C ALA A 17 6.17 -0.76 -19.96
N ASN A 18 5.12 -0.25 -19.29
CA ASN A 18 4.99 -0.32 -17.83
C ASN A 18 4.94 -1.77 -17.34
N GLY A 19 4.20 -2.65 -18.01
CA GLY A 19 4.15 -4.07 -17.64
C GLY A 19 5.52 -4.73 -17.69
N ILE A 20 6.30 -4.46 -18.75
CA ILE A 20 7.67 -4.97 -18.89
C ILE A 20 8.57 -4.40 -17.80
N TYR A 21 8.52 -3.09 -17.57
CA TYR A 21 9.33 -2.41 -16.56
C TYR A 21 9.03 -2.95 -15.16
N VAL A 22 7.76 -2.96 -14.75
CA VAL A 22 7.31 -3.42 -13.43
C VAL A 22 7.70 -4.88 -13.22
N ASN A 23 7.47 -5.75 -14.21
CA ASN A 23 7.88 -7.15 -14.12
C ASN A 23 9.41 -7.29 -13.97
N SER A 24 10.19 -6.53 -14.75
CA SER A 24 11.65 -6.55 -14.64
C SER A 24 12.12 -6.06 -13.28
N PHE A 25 11.55 -4.96 -12.78
CA PHE A 25 11.84 -4.39 -11.49
C PHE A 25 11.57 -5.41 -10.37
N TYR A 26 10.36 -5.96 -10.28
CA TYR A 26 10.02 -6.90 -9.22
C TYR A 26 10.74 -8.26 -9.33
N ARG A 27 11.17 -8.68 -10.53
CA ARG A 27 12.00 -9.89 -10.69
C ARG A 27 13.46 -9.68 -10.31
N LYS A 28 14.01 -8.49 -10.54
CA LYS A 28 15.42 -8.17 -10.26
C LYS A 28 15.65 -7.77 -8.81
N ASN A 29 14.66 -7.15 -8.17
CA ASN A 29 14.77 -6.80 -6.76
C ASN A 29 14.72 -8.08 -5.91
N LEU A 30 15.63 -8.15 -4.94
CA LEU A 30 15.71 -9.25 -3.98
C LEU A 30 14.39 -9.34 -3.21
N LYS A 31 13.71 -10.48 -3.33
CA LYS A 31 12.67 -10.82 -2.36
C LYS A 31 13.38 -11.15 -1.06
N ARG A 32 12.93 -10.56 0.04
CA ARG A 32 13.31 -11.07 1.36
C ARG A 32 12.65 -12.45 1.48
N ASP A 33 13.45 -13.49 1.63
CA ASP A 33 12.94 -14.86 1.77
C ASP A 33 12.54 -15.17 3.21
N LYS A 34 13.02 -14.38 4.17
CA LYS A 34 12.72 -14.54 5.60
C LYS A 34 12.16 -13.24 6.16
N TYR A 35 10.94 -13.32 6.68
CA TYR A 35 10.29 -12.26 7.43
C TYR A 35 9.99 -12.76 8.83
N GLU A 36 10.38 -12.02 9.84
CA GLU A 36 10.00 -12.30 11.23
C GLU A 36 8.67 -11.60 11.52
N ILE A 37 7.58 -12.17 11.02
CA ILE A 37 6.23 -11.56 11.12
C ILE A 37 5.55 -11.93 12.45
N ASP A 38 5.95 -13.06 13.03
CA ASP A 38 5.27 -13.64 14.18
C ASP A 38 5.54 -12.90 15.50
N ASN A 39 6.64 -12.14 15.60
CA ASN A 39 7.03 -11.46 16.85
C ASN A 39 7.17 -9.93 16.66
N ILE A 40 6.47 -9.32 15.69
CA ILE A 40 6.53 -7.87 15.46
C ILE A 40 5.76 -7.08 16.53
N ILE A 41 4.76 -7.70 17.16
CA ILE A 41 3.85 -7.05 18.12
C ILE A 41 3.60 -7.99 19.29
N ASP A 42 3.67 -7.45 20.50
CA ASP A 42 3.26 -8.09 21.75
C ASP A 42 1.96 -7.49 22.31
N SER A 43 1.33 -8.23 23.23
CA SER A 43 0.06 -7.81 23.86
C SER A 43 0.19 -6.57 24.76
N SER A 44 1.40 -6.28 25.25
CA SER A 44 1.72 -5.09 26.05
C SER A 44 1.93 -3.83 25.21
N ASP A 45 2.06 -3.97 23.89
CA ASP A 45 2.40 -2.84 23.02
C ASP A 45 1.28 -1.81 22.90
N ARG A 46 1.70 -0.58 22.64
CA ARG A 46 0.83 0.55 22.26
C ARG A 46 1.19 0.97 20.84
N ILE A 47 0.25 0.80 19.92
CA ILE A 47 0.45 1.02 18.49
C ILE A 47 -0.18 2.35 18.10
N LEU A 48 0.61 3.23 17.48
CA LEU A 48 0.13 4.47 16.87
C LEU A 48 0.43 4.43 15.37
N VAL A 49 -0.59 4.59 14.56
CA VAL A 49 -0.47 4.58 13.09
C VAL A 49 -0.78 5.97 12.56
N PHE A 50 0.09 6.48 11.69
CA PHE A 50 -0.17 7.67 10.89
C PHE A 50 -0.47 7.23 9.47
N SER A 51 -1.66 7.55 8.98
CA SER A 51 -2.15 7.18 7.66
C SER A 51 -2.37 8.45 6.85
N PRO A 52 -1.61 8.67 5.75
CA PRO A 52 -1.75 9.88 4.94
C PRO A 52 -3.17 10.07 4.44
N HIS A 53 -3.78 9.01 3.90
CA HIS A 53 -5.17 8.95 3.47
C HIS A 53 -5.93 7.82 4.19
N VAL A 54 -7.25 7.82 4.00
CA VAL A 54 -8.12 6.73 4.46
C VAL A 54 -8.00 5.58 3.47
N ASP A 55 -7.42 4.45 3.89
CA ASP A 55 -7.16 3.20 3.17
C ASP A 55 -5.69 2.76 3.22
N ASP A 56 -4.75 3.70 3.35
CA ASP A 56 -3.31 3.45 3.43
C ASP A 56 -2.96 2.47 4.57
N GLU A 57 -3.61 2.59 5.74
CA GLU A 57 -3.43 1.66 6.86
C GLU A 57 -3.93 0.25 6.52
N THR A 58 -5.02 0.16 5.76
CA THR A 58 -5.65 -1.10 5.40
C THR A 58 -4.81 -1.83 4.35
N ILE A 59 -4.32 -1.12 3.33
CA ILE A 59 -3.50 -1.65 2.25
C ILE A 59 -2.08 -1.95 2.73
N GLY A 60 -1.47 -1.05 3.51
CA GLY A 60 -0.08 -1.15 3.93
C GLY A 60 0.16 -2.11 5.08
N LEU A 61 -0.62 -2.00 6.16
CA LEU A 61 -0.37 -2.73 7.41
C LEU A 61 -1.64 -3.33 8.05
N GLY A 62 -2.71 -3.54 7.30
CA GLY A 62 -3.98 -4.04 7.82
C GLY A 62 -3.84 -5.39 8.54
N GLY A 63 -2.99 -6.29 8.03
CA GLY A 63 -2.68 -7.57 8.68
C GLY A 63 -2.03 -7.39 10.07
N THR A 64 -1.14 -6.41 10.20
CA THR A 64 -0.49 -6.03 11.45
C THR A 64 -1.49 -5.49 12.47
N LEU A 65 -2.45 -4.65 12.04
CA LEU A 65 -3.51 -4.13 12.91
C LEU A 65 -4.47 -5.23 13.37
N LEU A 66 -4.83 -6.17 12.49
CA LEU A 66 -5.65 -7.33 12.86
C LEU A 66 -4.93 -8.20 13.91
N LYS A 67 -3.62 -8.35 13.80
CA LYS A 67 -2.81 -9.07 14.78
C LYS A 67 -2.78 -8.35 16.13
N GLY A 68 -2.48 -7.05 16.14
CA GLY A 68 -2.53 -6.23 17.37
C GLY A 68 -3.91 -6.29 18.05
N LYS A 69 -4.99 -6.23 17.25
CA LYS A 69 -6.36 -6.40 17.75
C LYS A 69 -6.59 -7.76 18.41
N LYS A 70 -6.13 -8.85 17.78
CA LYS A 70 -6.26 -10.21 18.34
C LYS A 70 -5.48 -10.40 19.64
N LEU A 71 -4.33 -9.73 19.78
CA LEU A 71 -3.50 -9.75 20.98
C LEU A 71 -4.02 -8.84 22.11
N GLY A 72 -5.02 -7.99 21.83
CA GLY A 72 -5.54 -7.03 22.81
C GLY A 72 -4.66 -5.79 23.00
N SER A 73 -3.70 -5.54 22.11
CA SER A 73 -2.81 -4.37 22.17
C SER A 73 -3.62 -3.07 22.06
N LYS A 74 -3.18 -2.01 22.74
CA LYS A 74 -3.83 -0.70 22.65
C LYS A 74 -3.41 -0.03 21.33
N MET A 75 -4.37 0.45 20.56
CA MET A 75 -4.09 1.02 19.24
C MET A 75 -4.81 2.35 19.02
N ALA A 76 -4.15 3.25 18.31
CA ALA A 76 -4.70 4.50 17.81
C ALA A 76 -4.28 4.72 16.35
N LEU A 77 -5.19 5.31 15.56
CA LEU A 77 -4.99 5.59 14.15
C LEU A 77 -5.25 7.07 13.91
N VAL A 78 -4.32 7.75 13.25
CA VAL A 78 -4.38 9.15 12.88
C VAL A 78 -4.41 9.25 11.37
N TYR A 79 -5.57 9.63 10.83
CA TYR A 79 -5.68 10.03 9.43
C TYR A 79 -5.18 11.47 9.30
N MET A 80 -4.14 11.69 8.48
CA MET A 80 -3.56 13.00 8.30
C MET A 80 -4.39 13.89 7.38
N THR A 81 -5.12 13.27 6.46
CA THR A 81 -6.04 13.94 5.53
C THR A 81 -7.35 13.15 5.43
N ASP A 82 -8.39 13.78 4.91
CA ASP A 82 -9.71 13.18 4.73
C ASP A 82 -9.91 12.49 3.37
N GLY A 83 -8.85 12.40 2.55
CA GLY A 83 -8.86 11.69 1.27
C GLY A 83 -9.70 12.32 0.15
N ARG A 84 -10.30 13.51 0.35
CA ARG A 84 -11.21 14.13 -0.64
C ARG A 84 -10.56 14.50 -1.97
N GLY A 85 -9.23 14.59 -2.03
CA GLY A 85 -8.49 14.85 -3.26
C GLY A 85 -8.45 13.67 -4.25
N SER A 86 -8.93 12.50 -3.84
CA SER A 86 -9.04 11.32 -4.71
C SER A 86 -10.25 11.45 -5.66
N THR A 87 -10.13 12.29 -6.68
CA THR A 87 -11.16 12.43 -7.73
C THR A 87 -10.91 11.44 -8.86
N SER A 88 -11.95 10.69 -9.23
CA SER A 88 -11.99 9.66 -10.28
C SER A 88 -11.76 10.18 -11.70
#